data_AF-A0A4Q3D7X8-F1
#
_entry.id   AF-A0A4Q3D7X8-F1
#
_cell.length_a   1.000
_cell.length_b   1.000
_cell.length_c   1.000
_cell.angle_alpha   90.00
_cell.angle_beta   90.00
_cell.angle_gamma   90.00
#
_symmetry.space_group_name_H-M   'P 1'
#
loop_
_entity.id
_entity.type
_entity.pdbx_description
1 polymer ?
#
loop_
_entity_poly.entity_id
_entity_poly.type
_entity_poly.pdbx_seq_one_letter_code
_entity_poly.pdbx_strand_id
1 'polypeptide(L)'
;RAASLDHDFGANGCEYMTNGTAVVLGEVGANFGAGMTGGMAFVYDEAGSFASRANPESIVWQRLSSAHWESKLRELVEAHAETTDSKWSQGLLEDWNRALGHFWQVVPKEMLTRLTYPLDDTVEAVAAE
;
A
#
# COMPACT_ATOMS: atom_id res chain seq x y z
N ARG A 1 17.91 1.06 -24.26
CA ARG A 1 17.46 2.26 -23.53
C ARG A 1 17.24 1.82 -22.09
N ALA A 2 18.27 2.00 -21.26
CA ALA A 2 18.25 1.61 -19.86
C ALA A 2 17.44 2.64 -19.07
N ALA A 3 16.45 2.18 -18.32
CA ALA A 3 15.71 3.01 -17.38
C ALA A 3 16.65 3.35 -16.21
N SER A 4 16.83 4.65 -15.98
CA SER A 4 17.65 5.18 -14.90
C SER A 4 17.09 4.71 -13.55
N LEU A 5 17.92 3.99 -12.81
CA LEU A 5 17.74 3.62 -11.42
C LEU A 5 17.93 4.91 -10.59
N ASP A 6 16.83 5.59 -10.23
CA ASP A 6 16.91 6.80 -9.42
C ASP A 6 17.13 6.42 -7.96
N HIS A 7 18.22 6.94 -7.44
CA HIS A 7 18.88 6.61 -6.19
C HIS A 7 18.30 7.51 -5.10
N ASP A 8 17.22 7.09 -4.46
CA ASP A 8 16.82 7.63 -3.15
C ASP A 8 16.06 6.56 -2.34
N PHE A 9 16.77 5.47 -2.04
CA PHE A 9 16.40 4.51 -0.99
C PHE A 9 16.70 5.14 0.39
N GLY A 10 16.01 6.23 0.70
CA GLY A 10 16.02 6.85 2.02
C GLY A 10 15.16 6.05 2.99
N ALA A 11 15.83 5.23 3.81
CA ALA A 11 15.34 4.50 4.99
C ALA A 11 14.29 3.39 4.76
N ASN A 12 14.77 2.16 4.54
CA ASN A 12 14.11 0.89 4.94
C ASN A 12 12.62 0.71 4.55
N GLY A 13 12.23 1.05 3.32
CA GLY A 13 10.82 1.09 2.90
C GLY A 13 10.42 0.20 1.72
N CYS A 14 11.24 -0.74 1.27
CA CYS A 14 10.81 -1.72 0.27
C CYS A 14 11.00 -3.12 0.82
N GLU A 15 10.00 -3.62 1.52
CA GLU A 15 9.97 -5.04 1.79
C GLU A 15 8.64 -5.57 1.29
N TYR A 16 8.69 -6.63 0.48
CA TYR A 16 7.54 -7.39 -0.04
C TYR A 16 6.82 -6.80 -1.25
N MET A 17 7.40 -6.98 -2.44
CA MET A 17 6.65 -6.98 -3.71
C MET A 17 6.19 -8.42 -4.01
N THR A 18 4.90 -8.71 -3.84
CA THR A 18 4.33 -10.03 -4.16
C THR A 18 3.16 -9.84 -5.13
N ASN A 19 3.26 -10.48 -6.31
CA ASN A 19 2.21 -10.47 -7.33
C ASN A 19 1.78 -9.06 -7.79
N GLY A 20 2.74 -8.12 -7.81
CA GLY A 20 2.49 -6.70 -8.12
C GLY A 20 1.94 -5.87 -6.97
N THR A 21 1.84 -6.41 -5.75
CA THR A 21 1.45 -5.63 -4.55
C THR A 21 2.67 -5.41 -3.65
N ALA A 22 2.92 -4.16 -3.24
CA ALA A 22 3.98 -3.78 -2.32
C ALA A 22 3.40 -3.34 -0.96
N VAL A 23 4.05 -3.65 0.16
CA VAL A 23 3.66 -3.14 1.48
C VAL A 23 4.84 -2.40 2.11
N VAL A 24 4.63 -1.17 2.53
CA VAL A 24 5.65 -0.30 3.11
C VAL A 24 5.22 0.03 4.53
N LEU A 25 5.91 -0.55 5.51
CA LEU A 25 5.61 -0.41 6.93
C LEU A 25 6.49 0.67 7.58
N GLY A 26 6.57 1.85 6.97
CA GLY A 26 7.47 2.90 7.43
C GLY A 26 7.47 4.15 6.55
N GLU A 27 8.40 5.04 6.87
CA GLU A 27 8.55 6.31 6.17
C GLU A 27 9.03 6.09 4.73
N VAL A 28 8.48 6.85 3.77
CA VAL A 28 8.87 6.78 2.36
C VAL A 28 9.77 7.93 1.97
N GLY A 29 10.65 7.71 0.99
CA GLY A 29 11.47 8.76 0.37
C GLY A 29 10.64 9.80 -0.41
N ALA A 30 11.29 10.89 -0.81
CA ALA A 30 10.68 11.89 -1.68
C ALA A 30 10.40 11.32 -3.07
N ASN A 31 9.38 11.86 -3.76
CA ASN A 31 8.92 11.39 -5.07
C ASN A 31 8.47 9.93 -5.09
N PHE A 32 7.88 9.45 -3.99
CA PHE A 32 7.34 8.10 -3.93
C PHE A 32 6.31 7.87 -5.05
N GLY A 33 6.49 6.78 -5.79
CA GLY A 33 5.61 6.41 -6.90
C GLY A 33 5.95 7.05 -8.25
N ALA A 34 7.02 7.85 -8.35
CA ALA A 34 7.53 8.30 -9.64
C ALA A 34 7.96 7.08 -10.50
N GLY A 35 7.35 6.92 -11.66
CA GLY A 35 7.65 5.78 -12.55
C GLY A 35 7.02 4.44 -12.14
N MET A 36 6.09 4.42 -11.17
CA MET A 36 5.24 3.24 -10.96
C MET A 36 4.36 3.02 -12.21
N THR A 37 4.61 1.93 -12.93
CA THR A 37 3.87 1.56 -14.15
C THR A 37 2.95 0.37 -13.97
N GLY A 38 3.00 -0.31 -12.81
CA GLY A 38 2.19 -1.48 -12.54
C GLY A 38 2.11 -1.82 -11.06
N GLY A 39 1.01 -2.46 -10.68
CA GLY A 39 0.80 -2.96 -9.33
C GLY A 39 0.03 -2.02 -8.40
N MET A 40 0.11 -2.32 -7.11
CA MET A 40 -0.47 -1.58 -5.99
C MET A 40 0.56 -1.49 -4.87
N ALA A 41 0.55 -0.42 -4.09
CA ALA A 41 1.35 -0.32 -2.89
C ALA A 41 0.48 0.08 -1.70
N PHE A 42 0.80 -0.44 -0.52
CA PHE A 42 0.19 -0.04 0.74
C PHE A 42 1.24 0.61 1.60
N VAL A 43 1.02 1.84 2.04
CA VAL A 43 2.02 2.61 2.82
C VAL A 43 1.45 2.95 4.18
N TYR A 44 2.09 2.48 5.24
CA TYR A 44 1.77 2.83 6.61
C TYR A 44 2.38 4.20 6.97
N ASP A 45 1.53 5.18 7.22
CA ASP A 45 1.94 6.56 7.49
C ASP A 45 1.35 7.04 8.83
N GLU A 46 2.08 6.79 9.90
CA GLU A 46 1.73 7.29 11.24
C GLU A 46 1.94 8.81 11.35
N ALA A 47 2.98 9.34 10.69
CA ALA A 47 3.37 10.74 10.77
C ALA A 47 2.56 11.68 9.87
N GLY A 48 1.69 11.16 8.99
CA GLY A 48 0.91 11.99 8.07
C GLY A 48 1.75 12.66 6.98
N SER A 49 2.98 12.18 6.72
CA SER A 49 3.95 12.82 5.85
C SER A 49 3.94 12.28 4.42
N PHE A 50 3.28 11.13 4.19
CA PHE A 50 3.24 10.46 2.90
C PHE A 50 2.74 11.36 1.76
N ALA A 51 1.63 12.07 1.98
CA ALA A 51 0.99 12.88 0.95
C ALA A 51 1.90 14.00 0.40
N SER A 52 2.84 14.50 1.21
CA SER A 52 3.80 15.52 0.78
C SER A 52 4.99 14.94 0.01
N ARG A 53 5.22 13.62 0.10
CA ARG A 53 6.34 12.91 -0.54
C ARG A 53 5.90 12.10 -1.76
N ALA A 54 4.62 11.81 -1.87
CA ALA A 54 4.01 11.12 -3.00
C ALA A 54 4.05 11.98 -4.27
N ASN A 55 4.15 11.33 -5.43
CA ASN A 55 4.07 12.00 -6.73
C ASN A 55 2.63 11.96 -7.31
N PRO A 56 1.81 13.03 -7.14
CA PRO A 56 0.43 13.07 -7.65
C PRO A 56 0.31 13.03 -9.17
N GLU A 57 1.40 13.18 -9.93
CA GLU A 57 1.34 13.10 -11.40
C GLU A 57 1.18 11.66 -11.87
N SER A 58 1.93 10.72 -11.29
CA SER A 58 1.97 9.30 -11.71
C SER A 58 1.03 8.41 -10.92
N ILE A 59 0.86 8.67 -9.62
CA ILE A 59 0.09 7.81 -8.71
C ILE A 59 -1.15 8.53 -8.17
N VAL A 60 -2.11 7.73 -7.75
CA VAL A 60 -3.18 8.14 -6.85
C VAL A 60 -3.05 7.39 -5.56
N TRP A 61 -3.49 8.01 -4.47
CA TRP A 61 -3.55 7.36 -3.18
C TRP A 61 -4.85 7.70 -2.48
N GLN A 62 -5.35 6.75 -1.70
CA GLN A 62 -6.56 6.89 -0.92
C GLN A 62 -6.51 6.04 0.33
N ARG A 63 -7.46 6.22 1.25
CA ARG A 63 -7.64 5.30 2.37
C ARG A 63 -8.22 3.98 1.85
N LEU A 64 -7.88 2.87 2.51
CA LEU A 64 -8.50 1.59 2.22
C LEU A 64 -10.00 1.67 2.49
N SER A 65 -10.78 1.38 1.45
CA SER A 65 -12.25 1.44 1.47
C SER A 65 -12.88 0.22 0.79
N SER A 66 -12.09 -0.83 0.57
CA SER A 66 -12.51 -2.07 -0.06
C SER A 66 -12.10 -3.24 0.82
N ALA A 67 -13.08 -4.07 1.19
CA ALA A 67 -12.87 -5.25 2.01
C ALA A 67 -11.90 -6.26 1.34
N HIS A 68 -11.92 -6.33 -0.01
CA HIS A 68 -11.00 -7.18 -0.75
C HIS A 68 -9.54 -6.76 -0.53
N TRP A 69 -9.24 -5.48 -0.73
CA TRP A 69 -7.90 -4.94 -0.58
C TRP A 69 -7.43 -4.93 0.88
N GLU A 70 -8.35 -4.71 1.82
CA GLU A 70 -8.08 -4.84 3.25
C GLU A 70 -7.66 -6.27 3.61
N SER A 71 -8.46 -7.26 3.21
CA SER A 71 -8.12 -8.67 3.43
C SER A 71 -6.76 -9.01 2.82
N LYS A 72 -6.50 -8.51 1.60
CA LYS A 72 -5.24 -8.76 0.90
C LYS A 72 -4.04 -8.17 1.62
N LEU A 73 -4.15 -6.94 2.10
CA LEU A 73 -3.11 -6.28 2.88
C LEU A 73 -2.85 -7.05 4.18
N ARG A 74 -3.91 -7.48 4.87
CA ARG A 74 -3.80 -8.29 6.09
C ARG A 74 -3.05 -9.60 5.84
N GLU A 75 -3.44 -10.36 4.81
CA GLU A 75 -2.76 -11.61 4.44
C GLU A 75 -1.27 -11.40 4.15
N LEU A 76 -0.91 -10.29 3.49
CA LEU A 76 0.49 -9.96 3.21
C LEU A 76 1.27 -9.64 4.49
N VAL A 77 0.68 -8.89 5.43
CA VAL A 77 1.31 -8.58 6.71
C VAL A 77 1.43 -9.83 7.58
N GLU A 78 0.41 -10.69 7.61
CA GLU A 78 0.42 -11.99 8.30
C GLU A 78 1.53 -12.89 7.74
N ALA A 79 1.56 -13.10 6.42
CA ALA A 79 2.58 -13.92 5.78
C ALA A 79 4.00 -13.37 6.02
N HIS A 80 4.16 -12.04 6.02
CA HIS A 80 5.42 -11.39 6.35
C HIS A 80 5.82 -11.62 7.82
N ALA A 81 4.88 -11.44 8.76
CA ALA A 81 5.09 -11.69 10.18
C ALA A 81 5.51 -13.15 10.43
N GLU A 82 4.83 -14.12 9.81
CA GLU A 82 5.16 -15.54 9.92
C GLU A 82 6.53 -15.88 9.31
N THR A 83 6.87 -15.27 8.18
CA THR A 83 8.13 -15.55 7.47
C THR A 83 9.34 -14.93 8.15
N THR A 84 9.19 -13.77 8.77
CA THR A 84 10.30 -12.96 9.31
C THR A 84 10.33 -12.86 10.83
N ASP A 85 9.30 -13.35 11.52
CA ASP A 85 9.09 -13.18 12.97
C ASP A 85 9.14 -11.70 13.39
N SER A 86 8.68 -10.80 12.52
CA SER A 86 8.74 -9.37 12.74
C SER A 86 7.73 -8.94 13.81
N LYS A 87 8.24 -8.51 14.96
CA LYS A 87 7.44 -7.93 16.05
C LYS A 87 6.61 -6.71 15.61
N TRP A 88 7.10 -5.95 14.64
CA TRP A 88 6.38 -4.80 14.09
C TRP A 88 5.11 -5.25 13.36
N SER A 89 5.26 -6.24 12.47
CA SER A 89 4.15 -6.81 11.72
C SER A 89 3.12 -7.49 12.63
N GLN A 90 3.59 -8.17 13.69
CA GLN A 90 2.70 -8.70 14.73
C GLN A 90 1.93 -7.59 15.46
N GLY A 91 2.61 -6.52 15.87
CA GLY A 91 1.95 -5.40 16.55
C GLY A 91 0.91 -4.69 15.69
N LEU A 92 1.14 -4.60 14.37
CA LEU A 92 0.13 -4.10 13.42
C LEU A 92 -1.11 -4.99 13.38
N LEU A 93 -0.95 -6.31 13.45
CA LEU A 93 -2.06 -7.26 13.45
C LEU A 93 -2.84 -7.26 14.77
N GLU A 94 -2.17 -7.03 15.89
CA GLU A 94 -2.81 -6.88 17.21
C GLU A 94 -3.76 -5.67 17.23
N ASP A 95 -3.37 -4.54 16.62
CA ASP A 95 -4.16 -3.31 16.57
C ASP A 95 -4.60 -2.95 15.14
N TRP A 96 -5.04 -3.96 14.38
CA TRP A 96 -5.30 -3.86 12.94
C TRP A 96 -6.25 -2.72 12.54
N ASN A 97 -7.35 -2.56 13.29
CA ASN A 97 -8.37 -1.55 12.97
C ASN A 97 -7.81 -0.12 13.05
N ARG A 98 -6.95 0.15 14.04
CA ARG A 98 -6.26 1.43 14.16
C ARG A 98 -5.20 1.59 13.07
N ALA A 99 -4.42 0.54 12.82
CA ALA A 99 -3.38 0.55 11.80
C ALA A 99 -3.96 0.85 10.41
N LEU A 100 -5.10 0.26 10.07
CA LEU A 100 -5.85 0.50 8.83
C LEU A 100 -6.09 1.98 8.54
N GLY A 101 -6.43 2.76 9.57
CA GLY A 101 -6.65 4.21 9.44
C GLY A 101 -5.39 4.99 9.04
N HIS A 102 -4.21 4.41 9.22
CA HIS A 102 -2.92 4.99 8.86
C HIS A 102 -2.38 4.47 7.53
N PHE A 103 -2.97 3.43 6.94
CA PHE A 103 -2.56 2.93 5.64
C PHE A 103 -3.08 3.81 4.50
N TRP A 104 -2.21 4.01 3.51
CA TRP A 104 -2.51 4.57 2.21
C TRP A 104 -2.47 3.48 1.18
N GLN A 105 -3.56 3.30 0.45
CA GLN A 105 -3.58 2.49 -0.76
C GLN A 105 -3.13 3.36 -1.93
N VAL A 106 -2.04 2.97 -2.57
CA VAL A 106 -1.38 3.70 -3.64
C VAL A 106 -1.44 2.88 -4.91
N VAL A 107 -1.91 3.49 -5.99
CA VAL A 107 -2.04 2.83 -7.29
C VAL A 107 -1.60 3.79 -8.39
N PRO A 108 -0.83 3.33 -9.40
CA PRO A 108 -0.51 4.14 -10.55
C PRO A 108 -1.77 4.39 -11.38
N LYS A 109 -1.93 5.63 -11.88
CA LYS A 109 -3.13 6.04 -12.63
C LYS A 109 -3.45 5.11 -13.80
N GLU A 110 -2.40 4.61 -14.46
CA GLU A 110 -2.52 3.69 -15.60
C GLU A 110 -3.14 2.33 -15.24
N MET A 111 -3.06 1.92 -13.97
CA MET A 111 -3.62 0.68 -13.47
C MET A 111 -5.08 0.80 -13.04
N LEU A 112 -5.59 2.00 -12.76
CA LEU A 112 -6.95 2.20 -12.23
C LEU A 112 -8.03 1.54 -13.08
N THR A 113 -7.87 1.55 -14.41
CA THR A 113 -8.80 0.93 -15.37
C THR A 113 -8.57 -0.56 -15.58
N ARG A 114 -7.50 -1.11 -15.00
CA ARG A 114 -7.08 -2.52 -15.13
C ARG A 114 -7.21 -3.29 -13.82
N LEU A 115 -7.62 -2.63 -12.74
CA LEU A 115 -7.85 -3.28 -11.46
C LEU A 115 -9.03 -4.25 -11.59
N THR A 116 -8.83 -5.48 -11.13
CA THR A 116 -9.87 -6.50 -11.09
C THR A 116 -10.94 -6.20 -10.05
N TYR A 117 -10.54 -5.58 -8.93
CA TYR A 117 -11.41 -5.18 -7.85
C TYR A 117 -11.36 -3.66 -7.69
N PRO A 118 -12.50 -3.00 -7.48
CA PRO A 118 -12.53 -1.56 -7.32
C PRO A 118 -11.80 -1.14 -6.05
N LEU A 119 -11.35 0.11 -6.06
CA LEU A 119 -10.63 0.72 -4.95
C LEU A 119 -11.54 1.05 -3.76
N ASP A 120 -12.81 1.28 -4.05
CA ASP A 120 -13.86 1.51 -3.08
C ASP A 120 -15.01 0.55 -3.38
N ASP A 121 -15.39 -0.23 -2.38
CA ASP A 121 -16.46 -1.24 -2.46
C ASP A 121 -17.53 -0.97 -1.39
N THR A 122 -17.57 0.26 -0.86
CA THR A 122 -18.48 0.66 0.24
C THR A 122 -19.97 0.68 -0.17
N VAL A 123 -20.32 0.19 -1.35
CA VAL A 123 -21.69 0.23 -1.89
C VAL A 123 -22.36 -1.15 -2.03
N GLU A 124 -21.67 -2.29 -1.88
CA GLU A 124 -22.30 -3.62 -2.04
C GLU A 124 -22.69 -4.35 -0.74
N ALA A 125 -22.75 -3.63 0.40
CA ALA A 125 -23.32 -4.17 1.66
C ALA A 125 -24.83 -3.87 1.83
N VAL A 126 -25.58 -3.76 0.73
CA VAL A 126 -27.05 -3.62 0.74
C VAL A 126 -27.68 -4.61 -0.25
N ALA A 127 -27.68 -5.90 0.11
CA ALA A 127 -28.72 -6.87 -0.25
C ALA A 127 -28.39 -8.26 0.30
N ALA A 128 -28.65 -8.47 1.58
CA ALA A 128 -28.96 -9.79 2.10
C ALA A 128 -30.03 -9.64 3.19
N GLU A 129 -31.26 -9.37 2.75
CA GLU A 129 -32.48 -9.78 3.46
C GLU A 129 -33.28 -10.71 2.53
#